data_AF-A0A947BYG0-F1
#
_entry.id   AF-A0A947BYG0-F1
#
_cell.length_a   1.000
_cell.length_b   1.000
_cell.length_c   1.000
_cell.angle_alpha   90.00
_cell.angle_beta   90.00
_cell.angle_gamma   90.00
#
_symmetry.space_group_name_H-M   'P 1'
#
loop_
_entity.id
_entity.type
_entity.pdbx_description
1 polymer ?
#
loop_
_entity_poly.entity_id
_entity_poly.type
_entity_poly.pdbx_seq_one_letter_code
_entity_poly.pdbx_strand_id
1 'polypeptide(L)'
;MTTNDVIQTFGHTIEGRLISELPVTPVERYEHMLDLQNLKGDSTGYIKVYSGGRLEKGSSLSIDIAPGIRYFNIHIIPNAQYRAPRYIFEGMVSTHGSQVSMDLFPDIDKEMDVDWLIRDFGGVTEIYDAALADDRYKFRSSRYMHMRAFQSPFFLCAHNVAEADMPPLEDYANRYFDEWLKLLASASKVSDVD
;
A
#
# COMPACT_ATOMS: atom_id res chain seq x y z
N MET A 1 14.38 -3.77 -18.50
CA MET A 1 14.26 -3.99 -17.05
C MET A 1 14.82 -5.38 -16.80
N THR A 2 15.93 -5.48 -16.07
CA THR A 2 16.52 -6.75 -15.66
C THR A 2 15.75 -7.32 -14.48
N THR A 3 15.97 -8.60 -14.15
CA THR A 3 15.37 -9.25 -12.98
C THR A 3 15.63 -8.53 -11.67
N ASN A 4 16.83 -7.96 -11.53
CA ASN A 4 17.15 -7.20 -10.35
C ASN A 4 16.38 -5.87 -10.31
N ASP A 5 16.09 -5.27 -11.46
CA ASP A 5 15.39 -3.98 -11.52
C ASP A 5 13.95 -4.08 -11.00
N VAL A 6 13.21 -5.16 -11.32
CA VAL A 6 11.82 -5.34 -10.86
C VAL A 6 11.78 -5.45 -9.34
N ILE A 7 12.60 -6.32 -8.76
CA ILE A 7 12.69 -6.49 -7.31
C ILE A 7 13.05 -5.17 -6.63
N GLN A 8 13.99 -4.44 -7.22
CA GLN A 8 14.54 -3.23 -6.60
C GLN A 8 13.62 -2.03 -6.69
N THR A 9 12.73 -1.97 -7.68
CA THR A 9 11.91 -0.79 -7.98
C THR A 9 10.42 -0.97 -7.70
N PHE A 10 9.98 -2.19 -7.36
CA PHE A 10 8.58 -2.46 -7.07
C PHE A 10 8.05 -1.57 -5.93
N GLY A 11 6.95 -0.85 -6.17
CA GLY A 11 6.37 0.09 -5.21
C GLY A 11 6.95 1.50 -5.26
N HIS A 12 8.07 1.73 -5.96
CA HIS A 12 8.60 3.08 -6.15
C HIS A 12 7.62 3.98 -6.92
N THR A 13 6.76 3.40 -7.76
CA THR A 13 5.71 4.14 -8.45
C THR A 13 4.79 4.81 -7.44
N ILE A 14 4.24 4.06 -6.49
CA ILE A 14 3.35 4.61 -5.45
C ILE A 14 4.08 5.63 -4.57
N GLU A 15 5.34 5.37 -4.23
CA GLU A 15 6.14 6.33 -3.46
C GLU A 15 6.29 7.66 -4.21
N GLY A 16 6.63 7.62 -5.51
CA GLY A 16 6.74 8.82 -6.34
C GLY A 16 5.41 9.57 -6.45
N ARG A 17 4.30 8.84 -6.54
CA ARG A 17 2.94 9.41 -6.60
C ARG A 17 2.54 10.07 -5.28
N LEU A 18 2.84 9.48 -4.13
CA LEU A 18 2.63 10.09 -2.81
C LEU A 18 3.28 11.49 -2.73
N ILE A 19 4.49 11.65 -3.27
CA ILE A 19 5.22 12.93 -3.22
C ILE A 19 4.71 13.93 -4.26
N SER A 20 4.35 13.46 -5.45
CA SER A 20 4.01 14.34 -6.58
C SER A 20 2.54 14.76 -6.62
N GLU A 21 1.63 13.94 -6.08
CA GLU A 21 0.18 14.18 -6.15
C GLU A 21 -0.40 14.72 -4.85
N LEU A 22 0.37 14.71 -3.75
CA LEU A 22 -0.07 15.21 -2.45
C LEU A 22 0.87 16.30 -1.92
N PRO A 23 0.34 17.29 -1.18
CA PRO A 23 1.14 18.36 -0.60
C PRO A 23 1.82 17.88 0.69
N VAL A 24 2.69 16.89 0.56
CA VAL A 24 3.44 16.27 1.67
C VAL A 24 4.90 16.72 1.66
N THR A 25 5.50 16.71 2.84
CA THR A 25 6.91 17.00 3.05
C THR A 25 7.58 15.87 3.83
N PRO A 26 8.88 15.57 3.58
CA PRO A 26 9.62 14.62 4.39
C PRO A 26 9.65 15.04 5.87
N VAL A 27 9.59 14.05 6.77
CA VAL A 27 9.66 14.29 8.22
C VAL A 27 11.10 14.13 8.70
N GLU A 28 11.78 15.25 8.93
CA GLU A 28 13.22 15.33 9.23
C GLU A 28 13.68 14.46 10.42
N ARG A 29 12.84 14.27 11.45
CA ARG A 29 13.21 13.47 12.64
C ARG A 29 13.53 11.99 12.32
N TYR A 30 13.20 11.52 11.12
CA TYR A 30 13.49 10.16 10.64
C TYR A 30 14.60 10.11 9.58
N GLU A 31 15.38 11.18 9.38
CA GLU A 31 16.46 11.23 8.37
C GLU A 31 17.48 10.08 8.51
N HIS A 32 17.75 9.66 9.75
CA HIS A 32 18.67 8.56 10.06
C HIS A 32 18.17 7.20 9.56
N MET A 33 16.90 7.09 9.13
CA MET A 33 16.34 5.88 8.56
C MET A 33 16.39 5.87 7.02
N LEU A 34 16.90 6.93 6.38
CA LEU A 34 17.01 7.00 4.91
C LEU A 34 18.10 6.08 4.35
N ASP A 35 19.01 5.60 5.19
CA ASP A 35 19.96 4.54 4.89
C ASP A 35 20.00 3.54 6.06
N LEU A 36 19.30 2.42 5.88
CA LEU A 36 19.35 1.29 6.80
C LEU A 36 20.56 0.44 6.46
N GLN A 37 21.37 0.11 7.45
CA GLN A 37 22.59 -0.68 7.26
C GLN A 37 22.53 -2.00 8.02
N ASN A 38 23.17 -3.04 7.46
CA ASN A 38 23.40 -4.29 8.17
C ASN A 38 24.53 -4.15 9.21
N LEU A 39 24.82 -5.23 9.95
CA LEU A 39 25.90 -5.23 10.97
C LEU A 39 27.31 -5.00 10.40
N LYS A 40 27.50 -5.11 9.08
CA LYS A 40 28.76 -4.83 8.39
C LYS A 40 28.87 -3.38 7.89
N GLY A 41 27.79 -2.60 8.01
CA GLY A 41 27.69 -1.24 7.48
C GLY A 41 27.26 -1.17 6.02
N ASP A 42 26.89 -2.28 5.38
CA ASP A 42 26.36 -2.23 4.00
C ASP A 42 24.92 -1.72 4.04
N SER A 43 24.57 -0.82 3.12
CA SER A 43 23.20 -0.36 2.92
C SER A 43 22.30 -1.53 2.51
N THR A 44 21.15 -1.65 3.17
CA THR A 44 20.12 -2.65 2.90
C THR A 44 18.80 -2.02 2.48
N GLY A 45 18.61 -0.71 2.64
CA GLY A 45 17.33 -0.11 2.33
C GLY A 45 17.09 1.22 3.00
N TYR A 46 15.82 1.60 3.12
CA TYR A 46 15.41 2.88 3.69
C TYR A 46 14.01 2.82 4.31
N ILE A 47 13.74 3.79 5.18
CA ILE A 47 12.39 4.23 5.54
C ILE A 47 12.30 5.73 5.22
N LYS A 48 11.31 6.09 4.40
CA LYS A 48 10.93 7.48 4.14
C LYS A 48 9.60 7.75 4.82
N VAL A 49 9.51 8.87 5.53
CA VAL A 49 8.29 9.30 6.21
C VAL A 49 7.92 10.69 5.74
N TYR A 50 6.64 10.86 5.43
CA TYR A 50 6.05 12.09 4.92
C TYR A 50 4.87 12.50 5.79
N SER A 51 4.63 13.79 5.91
CA SER A 51 3.42 14.35 6.52
C SER A 51 3.01 15.64 5.79
N GLY A 52 1.77 16.07 5.95
CA GLY A 52 1.26 17.30 5.33
C GLY A 52 -0.07 17.11 4.62
N GLY A 53 -0.68 18.22 4.24
CA GLY A 53 -2.00 18.21 3.60
C GLY A 53 -3.07 17.57 4.45
N ARG A 54 -3.74 16.54 3.89
CA ARG A 54 -4.75 15.72 4.57
C ARG A 54 -4.17 14.45 5.19
N LEU A 55 -2.85 14.31 5.28
CA LEU A 55 -2.20 13.13 5.85
C LEU A 55 -1.63 13.39 7.24
N GLU A 56 -1.89 12.44 8.14
CA GLU A 56 -1.13 12.34 9.38
C GLU A 56 0.27 11.77 9.09
N LYS A 57 0.33 10.72 8.27
CA LYS A 57 1.58 10.04 7.95
C LYS A 57 1.48 9.27 6.63
N GLY A 58 2.42 9.49 5.73
CA GLY A 58 2.78 8.53 4.68
C GLY A 58 4.12 7.90 5.02
N SER A 59 4.28 6.60 4.85
CA SER A 59 5.58 5.93 5.00
C SER A 59 5.82 4.93 3.91
N SER A 60 7.08 4.89 3.43
CA SER A 60 7.60 3.90 2.50
C SER A 60 8.82 3.24 3.14
N LEU A 61 8.77 1.93 3.31
CA LEU A 61 9.88 1.08 3.72
C LEU A 61 10.26 0.21 2.53
N SER A 62 11.55 0.09 2.25
CA SER A 62 12.10 -0.83 1.25
C SER A 62 13.42 -1.35 1.78
N ILE A 63 13.53 -2.66 2.01
CA ILE A 63 14.69 -3.28 2.67
C ILE A 63 15.00 -4.67 2.12
N ASP A 64 16.27 -4.91 1.84
CA ASP A 64 16.82 -6.23 1.53
C ASP A 64 16.94 -7.05 2.82
N ILE A 65 16.10 -8.07 2.94
CA ILE A 65 16.06 -8.94 4.12
C ILE A 65 16.92 -10.20 3.96
N ALA A 66 17.23 -10.57 2.72
CA ALA A 66 18.14 -11.64 2.33
C ALA A 66 18.60 -11.44 0.88
N PRO A 67 19.66 -12.11 0.42
CA PRO A 67 20.07 -12.06 -0.99
C PRO A 67 18.91 -12.43 -1.93
N GLY A 68 18.55 -11.52 -2.84
CA GLY A 68 17.45 -11.72 -3.79
C GLY A 68 16.05 -11.61 -3.19
N ILE A 69 15.91 -11.13 -1.94
CA ILE A 69 14.63 -10.94 -1.27
C ILE A 69 14.54 -9.53 -0.70
N ARG A 70 13.55 -8.78 -1.17
CA ARG A 70 13.23 -7.44 -0.68
C ARG A 70 11.86 -7.42 -0.04
N TYR A 71 11.77 -6.81 1.14
CA TYR A 71 10.51 -6.44 1.74
C TYR A 71 10.24 -4.96 1.44
N PHE A 72 9.02 -4.64 1.05
CA PHE A 72 8.55 -3.27 0.96
C PHE A 72 7.21 -3.12 1.68
N ASN A 73 6.98 -1.94 2.24
CA ASN A 73 5.72 -1.59 2.87
C ASN A 73 5.45 -0.10 2.69
N ILE A 74 4.35 0.20 2.03
CA ILE A 74 3.83 1.55 1.86
C ILE A 74 2.53 1.63 2.63
N HIS A 75 2.46 2.55 3.57
CA HIS A 75 1.28 2.78 4.39
C HIS A 75 1.01 4.28 4.47
N ILE A 76 -0.21 4.66 4.13
CA ILE A 76 -0.63 6.06 4.09
C ILE A 76 -1.86 6.22 4.97
N ILE A 77 -1.70 7.04 5.99
CA ILE A 77 -2.64 7.30 7.07
C ILE A 77 -3.15 8.74 6.89
N PRO A 78 -4.42 8.90 6.47
CA PRO A 78 -5.07 10.20 6.48
C PRO A 78 -5.11 10.80 7.88
N ASN A 79 -5.23 12.12 7.95
CA ASN A 79 -5.50 12.79 9.22
C ASN A 79 -6.87 12.36 9.75
N ALA A 80 -6.92 11.93 11.02
CA ALA A 80 -8.14 11.43 11.68
C ALA A 80 -9.33 12.40 11.67
N GLN A 81 -9.11 13.68 11.34
CA GLN A 81 -10.19 14.64 11.11
C GLN A 81 -10.98 14.36 9.82
N TYR A 82 -10.46 13.57 8.87
CA TYR A 82 -11.12 13.24 7.61
C TYR A 82 -11.56 11.78 7.61
N ARG A 83 -12.78 11.52 7.14
CA ARG A 83 -13.30 10.14 6.95
C ARG A 83 -12.75 9.53 5.66
N ALA A 84 -11.46 9.28 5.61
CA ALA A 84 -10.79 8.64 4.48
C ALA A 84 -10.12 7.33 4.95
N PRO A 85 -10.17 6.25 4.14
CA PRO A 85 -9.50 5.01 4.48
C PRO A 85 -7.97 5.16 4.41
N ARG A 86 -7.26 4.24 5.04
CA ARG A 86 -5.79 4.12 4.93
C ARG A 86 -5.45 3.33 3.67
N TYR A 87 -4.44 3.76 2.94
CA TYR A 87 -3.93 3.00 1.80
C TYR A 87 -2.78 2.11 2.26
N ILE A 88 -2.78 0.84 1.86
CA ILE A 88 -1.61 -0.03 1.97
C ILE A 88 -1.23 -0.68 0.66
N PHE A 89 0.09 -0.82 0.51
CA PHE A 89 0.70 -1.66 -0.49
C PHE A 89 1.98 -2.24 0.08
N GLU A 90 2.01 -3.54 0.30
CA GLU A 90 3.14 -4.20 0.94
C GLU A 90 3.44 -5.55 0.30
N GLY A 91 4.66 -6.03 0.52
CA GLY A 91 5.00 -7.35 0.04
C GLY A 91 6.45 -7.72 0.28
N MET A 92 6.70 -9.00 0.04
CA MET A 92 8.02 -9.59 -0.05
C MET A 92 8.23 -10.02 -1.50
N VAL A 93 9.14 -9.35 -2.20
CA VAL A 93 9.48 -9.60 -3.59
C VAL A 93 10.72 -10.47 -3.67
N SER A 94 10.66 -11.54 -4.45
CA SER A 94 11.80 -12.45 -4.61
C SER A 94 11.83 -13.11 -5.99
N THR A 95 12.98 -13.65 -6.35
CA THR A 95 13.16 -14.48 -7.57
C THR A 95 12.47 -15.84 -7.50
N HIS A 96 11.96 -16.26 -6.34
CA HIS A 96 11.38 -17.58 -6.11
C HIS A 96 9.86 -17.56 -5.90
N GLY A 97 9.24 -16.41 -6.12
CA GLY A 97 7.83 -16.17 -5.88
C GLY A 97 7.65 -15.10 -4.81
N SER A 98 6.80 -14.14 -5.13
CA SER A 98 6.54 -12.99 -4.28
C SER A 98 5.20 -13.13 -3.56
N GLN A 99 5.09 -12.50 -2.39
CA GLN A 99 3.81 -12.24 -1.74
C GLN A 99 3.58 -10.74 -1.75
N VAL A 100 2.44 -10.32 -2.26
CA VAL A 100 2.09 -8.89 -2.36
C VAL A 100 0.64 -8.72 -1.96
N SER A 101 0.37 -7.68 -1.17
CA SER A 101 -0.97 -7.31 -0.77
C SER A 101 -1.22 -5.82 -0.88
N MET A 102 -2.48 -5.47 -1.14
CA MET A 102 -2.96 -4.10 -1.23
C MET A 102 -4.39 -4.02 -0.69
N ASP A 103 -4.70 -2.88 -0.09
CA ASP A 103 -6.00 -2.62 0.52
C ASP A 103 -6.23 -1.13 0.76
N LEU A 104 -7.51 -0.79 0.91
CA LEU A 104 -7.97 0.47 1.49
C LEU A 104 -8.66 0.17 2.82
N PHE A 105 -7.97 0.35 3.94
CA PHE A 105 -8.52 0.03 5.25
C PHE A 105 -9.46 1.15 5.74
N PRO A 106 -10.76 0.87 5.96
CA PRO A 106 -11.61 1.80 6.69
C PRO A 106 -11.14 1.93 8.15
N ASP A 107 -11.50 3.01 8.83
CA ASP A 107 -11.36 3.03 10.28
C ASP A 107 -12.34 2.01 10.92
N ILE A 108 -11.99 1.49 12.09
CA ILE A 108 -12.63 0.32 12.71
C ILE A 108 -14.14 0.50 12.96
N ASP A 109 -14.58 1.74 13.14
CA ASP A 109 -15.99 2.10 13.31
C ASP A 109 -16.80 1.99 12.00
N LYS A 110 -16.12 2.05 10.86
CA LYS A 110 -16.67 1.90 9.51
C LYS A 110 -16.46 0.53 8.90
N GLU A 111 -15.56 -0.27 9.45
CA GLU A 111 -15.27 -1.63 8.95
C GLU A 111 -16.50 -2.55 8.95
N MET A 112 -17.44 -2.34 9.88
CA MET A 112 -18.70 -3.09 9.93
C MET A 112 -19.89 -2.40 9.24
N ASP A 113 -19.69 -1.20 8.69
CA ASP A 113 -20.71 -0.41 8.00
C ASP A 113 -20.73 -0.80 6.50
N VAL A 114 -21.33 -1.96 6.22
CA VAL A 114 -21.33 -2.58 4.88
C VAL A 114 -21.96 -1.66 3.83
N ASP A 115 -23.01 -0.92 4.19
CA ASP A 115 -23.68 0.01 3.28
C ASP A 115 -22.76 1.20 2.92
N TRP A 116 -22.03 1.73 3.91
CA TRP A 116 -21.02 2.75 3.69
C TRP A 116 -19.88 2.23 2.79
N LEU A 117 -19.39 1.01 3.05
CA LEU A 117 -18.34 0.40 2.24
C LEU A 117 -18.78 0.24 0.79
N ILE A 118 -19.95 -0.33 0.52
CA ILE A 118 -20.45 -0.52 -0.85
C ILE A 118 -20.64 0.82 -1.57
N ARG A 119 -21.18 1.83 -0.88
CA ARG A 119 -21.47 3.14 -1.49
C ARG A 119 -20.19 3.92 -1.77
N ASP A 120 -19.30 4.00 -0.79
CA ASP A 120 -18.14 4.88 -0.87
C ASP A 120 -16.97 4.17 -1.60
N PHE A 121 -16.90 2.84 -1.64
CA PHE A 121 -15.83 2.09 -2.31
C PHE A 121 -16.24 1.50 -3.67
N GLY A 122 -17.26 2.07 -4.32
CA GLY A 122 -17.77 1.57 -5.61
C GLY A 122 -16.66 1.40 -6.67
N GLY A 123 -15.75 2.38 -6.79
CA GLY A 123 -14.62 2.30 -7.73
C GLY A 123 -13.59 1.23 -7.37
N VAL A 124 -13.42 0.92 -6.08
CA VAL A 124 -12.53 -0.15 -5.61
C VAL A 124 -13.09 -1.52 -5.96
N THR A 125 -14.42 -1.67 -5.92
CA THR A 125 -15.11 -2.92 -6.27
C THR A 125 -14.78 -3.36 -7.69
N GLU A 126 -14.80 -2.44 -8.66
CA GLU A 126 -14.47 -2.76 -10.06
C GLU A 126 -13.01 -3.21 -10.23
N ILE A 127 -12.09 -2.62 -9.46
CA ILE A 127 -10.68 -3.01 -9.51
C ILE A 127 -10.47 -4.37 -8.87
N TYR A 128 -11.13 -4.62 -7.73
CA TYR A 128 -11.12 -5.88 -7.03
C TYR A 128 -11.66 -7.02 -7.91
N ASP A 129 -12.82 -6.83 -8.53
CA ASP A 129 -13.43 -7.82 -9.42
C ASP A 129 -12.55 -8.10 -10.65
N ALA A 130 -11.94 -7.06 -11.24
CA ALA A 130 -10.98 -7.23 -12.33
C ALA A 130 -9.75 -8.05 -11.90
N ALA A 131 -9.23 -7.80 -10.70
CA ALA A 131 -8.12 -8.57 -10.15
C ALA A 131 -8.52 -10.03 -9.89
N LEU A 132 -9.71 -10.29 -9.35
CA LEU A 132 -10.19 -11.66 -9.14
C LEU A 132 -10.40 -12.45 -10.44
N ALA A 133 -10.69 -11.76 -11.56
CA ALA A 133 -10.82 -12.36 -12.88
C ALA A 133 -9.46 -12.63 -13.57
N ASP A 134 -8.36 -12.13 -13.01
CA ASP A 134 -7.01 -12.28 -13.54
C ASP A 134 -6.42 -13.65 -13.19
N ASP A 135 -6.24 -14.50 -14.20
CA ASP A 135 -5.81 -15.89 -14.04
C ASP A 135 -4.32 -16.05 -13.66
N ARG A 136 -3.53 -14.98 -13.76
CA ARG A 136 -2.14 -14.92 -13.31
C ARG A 136 -2.01 -15.06 -11.81
N TYR A 137 -3.01 -14.57 -11.06
CA TYR A 137 -2.94 -14.48 -9.61
C TYR A 137 -3.94 -15.40 -8.93
N LYS A 138 -3.55 -15.89 -7.76
CA LYS A 138 -4.45 -16.61 -6.86
C LYS A 138 -4.58 -15.81 -5.58
N PHE A 139 -5.52 -14.87 -5.58
CA PHE A 139 -5.84 -14.07 -4.41
C PHE A 139 -6.44 -14.94 -3.31
N ARG A 140 -5.98 -14.74 -2.07
CA ARG A 140 -6.46 -15.47 -0.89
C ARG A 140 -6.54 -14.53 0.29
N SER A 141 -7.42 -14.84 1.24
CA SER A 141 -7.39 -14.18 2.55
C SER A 141 -6.04 -14.38 3.22
N SER A 142 -5.63 -13.41 4.04
CA SER A 142 -4.43 -13.54 4.86
C SER A 142 -4.49 -14.77 5.77
N ARG A 143 -3.35 -15.45 5.96
CA ARG A 143 -3.23 -16.55 6.92
C ARG A 143 -3.18 -16.06 8.36
N TYR A 144 -2.91 -14.78 8.57
CA TYR A 144 -2.80 -14.18 9.88
C TYR A 144 -4.17 -13.66 10.36
N MET A 145 -4.57 -14.06 11.57
CA MET A 145 -5.89 -13.72 12.10
C MET A 145 -6.08 -12.21 12.26
N HIS A 146 -5.05 -11.50 12.70
CA HIS A 146 -5.13 -10.04 12.89
C HIS A 146 -5.34 -9.32 11.56
N MET A 147 -4.65 -9.71 10.49
CA MET A 147 -4.86 -9.13 9.15
C MET A 147 -6.31 -9.31 8.69
N ARG A 148 -6.88 -10.52 8.90
CA ARG A 148 -8.28 -10.79 8.53
C ARG A 148 -9.30 -9.97 9.31
N ALA A 149 -8.94 -9.48 10.48
CA ALA A 149 -9.82 -8.71 11.35
C ALA A 149 -9.78 -7.20 11.10
N PHE A 150 -8.86 -6.74 10.26
CA PHE A 150 -8.71 -5.31 9.92
C PHE A 150 -8.82 -5.05 8.42
N GLN A 151 -8.79 -6.10 7.58
CA GLN A 151 -8.83 -5.98 6.13
C GLN A 151 -10.22 -5.60 5.62
N SER A 152 -10.24 -4.73 4.61
CA SER A 152 -11.49 -4.39 3.93
C SER A 152 -12.02 -5.60 3.16
N PRO A 153 -13.31 -5.59 2.77
CA PRO A 153 -13.86 -6.58 1.84
C PRO A 153 -13.13 -6.66 0.49
N PHE A 154 -12.34 -5.63 0.14
CA PHE A 154 -11.62 -5.51 -1.13
C PHE A 154 -10.12 -5.80 -0.99
N PHE A 155 -9.72 -6.46 0.08
CA PHE A 155 -8.33 -6.86 0.29
C PHE A 155 -7.85 -7.87 -0.76
N LEU A 156 -6.74 -7.55 -1.43
CA LEU A 156 -6.07 -8.45 -2.35
C LEU A 156 -4.74 -8.90 -1.75
N CYS A 157 -4.53 -10.21 -1.66
CA CYS A 157 -3.24 -10.81 -1.30
C CYS A 157 -2.90 -11.95 -2.25
N ALA A 158 -1.89 -11.72 -3.09
CA ALA A 158 -1.36 -12.69 -4.03
C ALA A 158 -0.13 -13.38 -3.43
N HIS A 159 0.00 -14.68 -3.69
CA HIS A 159 1.13 -15.49 -3.26
C HIS A 159 1.80 -16.15 -4.46
N ASN A 160 3.10 -16.42 -4.34
CA ASN A 160 3.92 -17.06 -5.38
C ASN A 160 3.84 -16.32 -6.72
N VAL A 161 3.75 -14.98 -6.68
CA VAL A 161 3.71 -14.15 -7.89
C VAL A 161 5.07 -14.23 -8.56
N ALA A 162 5.07 -14.65 -9.83
CA ALA A 162 6.28 -14.68 -10.63
C ALA A 162 6.71 -13.25 -10.97
N GLU A 163 8.01 -13.03 -11.11
CA GLU A 163 8.59 -11.73 -11.40
C GLU A 163 7.99 -11.06 -12.65
N ALA A 164 7.77 -11.83 -13.71
CA ALA A 164 7.16 -11.34 -14.95
C ALA A 164 5.72 -10.82 -14.75
N ASP A 165 5.04 -11.30 -13.71
CA ASP A 165 3.68 -10.91 -13.34
C ASP A 165 3.66 -9.84 -12.24
N MET A 166 4.81 -9.35 -11.77
CA MET A 166 4.85 -8.27 -10.78
C MET A 166 4.37 -6.93 -11.37
N PRO A 167 4.86 -6.44 -12.52
CA PRO A 167 4.44 -5.12 -13.02
C PRO A 167 2.91 -4.98 -13.23
N PRO A 168 2.19 -5.98 -13.78
CA PRO A 168 0.74 -5.90 -13.86
C PRO A 168 0.04 -5.97 -12.48
N LEU A 169 0.69 -6.53 -11.46
CA LEU A 169 0.17 -6.49 -10.09
C LEU A 169 0.33 -5.10 -9.47
N GLU A 170 1.42 -4.38 -9.79
CA GLU A 170 1.60 -2.98 -9.40
C GLU A 170 0.55 -2.06 -10.05
N ASP A 171 0.05 -2.41 -11.23
CA ASP A 171 -1.04 -1.66 -11.87
C ASP A 171 -2.32 -1.66 -11.02
N TYR A 172 -2.69 -2.80 -10.42
CA TYR A 172 -3.80 -2.83 -9.45
C TYR A 172 -3.52 -1.94 -8.25
N ALA A 173 -2.30 -1.92 -7.72
CA ALA A 173 -1.94 -1.05 -6.60
C ALA A 173 -2.06 0.44 -6.97
N ASN A 174 -1.71 0.81 -8.20
CA ASN A 174 -1.88 2.16 -8.73
C ASN A 174 -3.36 2.53 -8.89
N ARG A 175 -4.18 1.61 -9.37
CA ARG A 175 -5.63 1.83 -9.48
C ARG A 175 -6.29 1.97 -8.11
N TYR A 176 -5.87 1.17 -7.11
CA TYR A 176 -6.29 1.36 -5.71
C TYR A 176 -5.89 2.75 -5.20
N PHE A 177 -4.69 3.21 -5.56
CA PHE A 177 -4.21 4.53 -5.18
C PHE A 177 -5.03 5.66 -5.84
N ASP A 178 -5.42 5.49 -7.11
CA ASP A 178 -6.31 6.43 -7.81
C ASP A 178 -7.66 6.57 -7.11
N GLU A 179 -8.28 5.45 -6.74
CA GLU A 179 -9.54 5.46 -5.98
C GLU A 179 -9.34 6.08 -4.60
N TRP A 180 -8.26 5.72 -3.92
CA TRP A 180 -7.94 6.32 -2.62
C TRP A 180 -7.76 7.84 -2.69
N LEU A 181 -7.13 8.38 -3.74
CA LEU A 181 -7.02 9.82 -3.94
C LEU A 181 -8.39 10.48 -4.13
N LYS A 182 -9.31 9.83 -4.86
CA LYS A 182 -10.69 10.30 -5.00
C LYS A 182 -11.40 10.34 -3.65
N LEU A 183 -11.28 9.26 -2.87
CA LEU A 183 -11.87 9.16 -1.52
C LEU A 183 -11.29 10.21 -0.58
N LEU A 184 -9.97 10.42 -0.60
CA LEU A 184 -9.31 11.42 0.21
C LEU A 184 -9.75 12.84 -0.15
N ALA A 185 -9.95 13.12 -1.45
CA ALA A 185 -10.41 14.42 -1.93
C ALA A 185 -11.87 14.70 -1.51
N SER A 186 -12.75 13.69 -1.59
CA SER A 186 -14.17 13.80 -1.22
C SER A 186 -14.43 13.65 0.28
N ALA A 187 -13.47 13.18 1.07
CA ALA A 187 -13.64 12.96 2.50
C ALA A 187 -14.03 14.26 3.23
N SER A 188 -15.17 14.21 3.92
CA SER A 188 -15.63 15.28 4.81
C SER A 188 -14.87 15.24 6.13
N LYS A 189 -14.86 16.37 6.84
CA LYS A 189 -14.36 16.36 8.20
C LYS A 189 -15.36 15.63 9.09
N VAL A 190 -14.85 14.95 10.13
CA VAL A 190 -15.68 14.21 11.09
C VAL A 190 -16.70 15.13 11.79
N SER A 191 -16.38 16.42 11.95
CA SER A 191 -17.25 17.46 12.53
C SER A 191 -18.36 17.97 11.62
N ASP A 192 -18.32 17.65 10.32
CA ASP A 192 -19.26 18.19 9.33
C ASP A 192 -20.44 17.23 9.09
N VAL A 193 -20.53 16.17 9.89
CA VAL A 193 -21.59 15.15 9.83
C VAL A 193 -22.29 15.13 11.19
N ASP A 194 -23.15 16.14 11.39
CA ASP A 194 -24.22 16.13 12.39
C ASP A 194 -25.35 15.18 11.94
#